data_AF-A0A502IAB5-F1
#
_entry.id   AF-A0A502IAB5-F1
#
_cell.length_a   1.000
_cell.length_b   1.000
_cell.length_c   1.000
_cell.angle_alpha   90.00
_cell.angle_beta   90.00
_cell.angle_gamma   90.00
#
_symmetry.space_group_name_H-M   'P 1'
#
loop_
_entity.id
_entity.type
_entity.pdbx_description
1 polymer ?
#
loop_
_entity_poly.entity_id
_entity_poly.type
_entity_poly.pdbx_seq_one_letter_code
_entity_poly.pdbx_strand_id
1 'polypeptide(L)'
;MPTKSFLPGLILVFCAVASLCSVAAERKAPSQSNSASTTLIETASRQYENGQLDQAAATLERALHIQPNNPATLHYLGVLRLQQGQYQQAETLAARSNMRVGRNVELRNRNFQLIQAAQQAKASSTSPNAKEDLVAVQKGLEEDAQKRREAEMAAAEQLNAGNFASAKAERVSDSPTAGRPRPEGELPVASVEPEPAYDEVEIPRGHWPPPGKCRIWFPDRPPGHQPKPGKCKKLRYRVPSGAYLVHG
;
A
#
# COMPACT_ATOMS: atom_id res chain seq x y z
N MET A 1 -21.27 -5.78 -101.18
CA MET A 1 -21.81 -6.48 -99.99
C MET A 1 -21.02 -6.01 -98.76
N PRO A 2 -21.70 -5.70 -97.65
CA PRO A 2 -21.09 -5.15 -96.43
C PRO A 2 -20.82 -6.25 -95.38
N THR A 3 -19.72 -6.17 -94.63
CA THR A 3 -19.57 -6.69 -93.24
C THR A 3 -18.20 -6.26 -92.71
N LYS A 4 -18.12 -5.23 -91.84
CA LYS A 4 -18.26 -5.26 -90.38
C LYS A 4 -17.02 -5.81 -89.64
N SER A 5 -16.20 -4.88 -89.17
CA SER A 5 -15.13 -5.04 -88.18
C SER A 5 -15.69 -5.41 -86.80
N PHE A 6 -15.16 -6.47 -86.20
CA PHE A 6 -15.35 -6.96 -84.82
C PHE A 6 -14.03 -7.71 -84.50
N LEU A 7 -13.29 -7.61 -83.40
CA LEU A 7 -13.49 -7.15 -82.02
C LEU A 7 -12.10 -6.79 -81.44
N PRO A 8 -11.85 -5.59 -80.88
CA PRO A 8 -10.76 -5.37 -79.94
C PRO A 8 -11.29 -5.63 -78.51
N GLY A 9 -11.81 -6.83 -78.27
CA GLY A 9 -12.49 -7.17 -77.02
C GLY A 9 -11.73 -8.13 -76.11
N LEU A 10 -10.62 -8.71 -76.58
CA LEU A 10 -9.97 -9.83 -75.89
C LEU A 10 -8.67 -9.47 -75.16
N ILE A 11 -8.21 -8.20 -75.24
CA ILE A 11 -6.98 -7.75 -74.55
C ILE A 11 -7.31 -7.05 -73.20
N LEU A 12 -8.55 -6.60 -72.98
CA LEU A 12 -9.01 -6.00 -71.72
C LEU A 12 -9.56 -7.01 -70.70
N VAL A 13 -9.20 -8.29 -70.80
CA VAL A 13 -9.52 -9.29 -69.76
C VAL A 13 -8.25 -9.83 -69.09
N PHE A 14 -7.06 -9.59 -69.65
CA PHE A 14 -5.81 -10.07 -69.06
C PHE A 14 -5.20 -9.14 -67.98
N CYS A 15 -5.74 -7.93 -67.78
CA CYS A 15 -5.28 -7.01 -66.73
C CYS A 15 -6.08 -7.06 -65.42
N ALA A 16 -7.10 -7.92 -65.30
CA ALA A 16 -7.98 -7.98 -64.13
C ALA A 16 -7.62 -9.08 -63.10
N VAL A 17 -6.53 -9.82 -63.29
CA VAL A 17 -6.15 -10.94 -62.38
C VAL A 17 -4.85 -10.69 -61.60
N ALA A 18 -4.09 -9.64 -61.91
CA ALA A 18 -2.87 -9.29 -61.19
C ALA A 18 -3.08 -8.35 -59.99
N SER A 19 -4.33 -7.98 -59.67
CA SER A 19 -4.66 -7.02 -58.62
C SER A 19 -5.30 -7.64 -57.37
N LEU A 20 -5.07 -8.93 -57.10
CA LEU A 20 -5.70 -9.65 -55.98
C LEU A 20 -4.75 -10.39 -55.02
N CYS A 21 -3.42 -10.20 -55.11
CA CYS A 21 -2.47 -10.84 -54.18
C CYS A 21 -1.93 -9.93 -53.07
N SER A 22 -2.54 -8.78 -52.80
CA SER A 22 -2.15 -7.91 -51.67
C SER A 22 -3.14 -7.96 -50.51
N VAL A 23 -3.46 -9.15 -50.01
CA VAL A 23 -4.08 -9.30 -48.68
C VAL A 23 -3.51 -10.54 -48.00
N ALA A 24 -2.59 -10.32 -47.05
CA ALA A 24 -2.46 -11.03 -45.77
C ALA A 24 -1.09 -10.74 -45.12
N ALA A 25 -0.80 -9.47 -44.81
CA ALA A 25 0.10 -9.21 -43.69
C ALA A 25 -0.72 -9.51 -42.41
N GLU A 26 -0.67 -10.76 -41.98
CA GLU A 26 -1.40 -11.26 -40.82
C GLU A 26 -1.06 -10.47 -39.55
N ARG A 27 -2.10 -10.30 -38.72
CA ARG A 27 -2.12 -9.59 -37.44
C ARG A 27 -1.26 -10.28 -36.36
N LYS A 28 0.07 -10.27 -36.52
CA LYS A 28 1.03 -10.68 -35.46
C LYS A 28 1.35 -9.57 -34.45
N ALA A 29 0.88 -8.36 -34.72
CA ALA A 29 1.17 -7.14 -33.94
C ALA A 29 0.82 -7.21 -32.43
N PRO A 30 -0.29 -7.83 -31.96
CA PRO A 30 -0.63 -7.80 -30.53
C PRO A 30 0.26 -8.71 -29.68
N SER A 31 0.61 -9.91 -30.16
CA SER A 31 1.45 -10.83 -29.39
C SER A 31 2.91 -10.36 -29.33
N GLN A 32 3.42 -9.80 -30.43
CA GLN A 32 4.78 -9.25 -30.50
C GLN A 32 4.92 -7.97 -29.66
N SER A 33 3.91 -7.10 -29.63
CA SER A 33 3.95 -5.91 -28.76
C SER A 33 3.86 -6.29 -27.29
N ASN A 34 3.09 -7.34 -26.95
CA ASN A 34 3.03 -7.89 -25.59
C ASN A 34 4.39 -8.41 -25.15
N SER A 35 5.07 -9.21 -25.98
CA SER A 35 6.40 -9.71 -25.64
C SER A 35 7.45 -8.59 -25.53
N ALA A 36 7.39 -7.57 -26.40
CA ALA A 36 8.31 -6.45 -26.34
C ALA A 36 8.11 -5.61 -25.06
N SER A 37 6.86 -5.35 -24.66
CA SER A 37 6.54 -4.64 -23.42
C SER A 37 7.02 -5.43 -22.19
N THR A 38 6.83 -6.75 -22.14
CA THR A 38 7.29 -7.57 -21.02
C THR A 38 8.81 -7.57 -20.88
N THR A 39 9.55 -7.68 -21.99
CA THR A 39 11.03 -7.63 -21.96
C THR A 39 11.55 -6.27 -21.47
N LEU A 40 10.89 -5.17 -21.84
CA LEU A 40 11.25 -3.85 -21.33
C LEU A 40 10.97 -3.72 -19.84
N ILE A 41 9.86 -4.26 -19.34
CA ILE A 41 9.55 -4.28 -17.90
C ILE A 41 10.62 -5.06 -17.13
N GLU A 42 11.01 -6.25 -17.60
CA GLU A 42 12.06 -7.05 -16.97
C GLU A 42 13.41 -6.33 -16.97
N THR A 43 13.74 -5.65 -18.07
CA THR A 43 14.97 -4.86 -18.17
C THR A 43 14.95 -3.69 -17.19
N ALA A 44 13.83 -2.99 -17.07
CA ALA A 44 13.66 -1.92 -16.10
C ALA A 44 13.74 -2.42 -14.65
N SER A 45 13.23 -3.62 -14.36
CA SER A 45 13.37 -4.25 -13.02
C SER A 45 14.83 -4.46 -12.65
N ARG A 46 15.64 -5.00 -13.58
CA ARG A 46 17.09 -5.16 -13.35
C ARG A 46 17.79 -3.80 -13.17
N GLN A 47 17.43 -2.81 -13.97
CA GLN A 47 17.97 -1.46 -13.83
C GLN A 47 17.63 -0.86 -12.46
N TYR A 48 16.39 -1.04 -12.00
CA TYR A 48 15.95 -0.63 -10.68
C TYR A 48 16.73 -1.30 -9.55
N GLU A 49 16.89 -2.63 -9.61
CA GLU A 49 17.66 -3.41 -8.64
C GLU A 49 19.14 -2.97 -8.57
N ASN A 50 19.69 -2.52 -9.71
CA ASN A 50 21.05 -1.98 -9.80
C ASN A 50 21.14 -0.48 -9.42
N GLY A 51 20.05 0.14 -8.93
CA GLY A 51 20.00 1.56 -8.57
C GLY A 51 19.98 2.54 -9.75
N GLN A 52 19.84 2.05 -10.98
CA GLN A 52 19.85 2.85 -12.21
C GLN A 52 18.44 3.43 -12.49
N LEU A 53 17.96 4.28 -11.59
CA LEU A 53 16.57 4.77 -11.59
C LEU A 53 16.18 5.50 -12.88
N ASP A 54 17.06 6.35 -13.40
CA ASP A 54 16.78 7.13 -14.62
C ASP A 54 16.74 6.24 -15.86
N GLN A 55 17.61 5.23 -15.93
CA GLN A 55 17.58 4.27 -17.03
C GLN A 55 16.33 3.39 -16.96
N ALA A 56 15.94 2.95 -15.77
CA ALA A 56 14.72 2.20 -15.55
C ALA A 56 13.48 3.01 -15.99
N ALA A 57 13.44 4.31 -15.66
CA ALA A 57 12.36 5.21 -16.06
C ALA A 57 12.28 5.33 -17.59
N ALA A 58 13.40 5.60 -18.26
CA ALA A 58 13.45 5.68 -19.72
C ALA A 58 13.03 4.35 -20.39
N THR A 59 13.40 3.20 -19.82
CA THR A 59 12.98 1.88 -20.31
C THR A 59 11.47 1.67 -20.17
N LEU A 60 10.88 2.07 -19.04
CA LEU A 60 9.44 1.97 -18.82
C LEU A 60 8.63 2.96 -19.66
N GLU A 61 9.16 4.15 -19.92
CA GLU A 61 8.56 5.13 -20.84
C GLU A 61 8.51 4.58 -22.27
N ARG A 62 9.59 3.92 -22.72
CA ARG A 62 9.58 3.16 -23.99
C ARG A 62 8.53 2.04 -23.98
N ALA A 63 8.42 1.29 -22.89
CA ALA A 63 7.40 0.25 -22.76
C ALA A 63 5.99 0.83 -22.85
N LEU A 64 5.77 2.02 -22.27
CA LEU A 64 4.50 2.73 -22.30
C LEU A 64 4.19 3.29 -23.70
N HIS A 65 5.19 3.68 -24.49
CA HIS A 65 4.99 4.05 -25.89
C HIS A 65 4.52 2.87 -26.75
N ILE A 66 5.01 1.66 -26.49
CA ILE A 66 4.55 0.44 -27.18
C ILE A 66 3.15 0.05 -26.71
N GLN A 67 2.90 0.14 -25.40
CA GLN A 67 1.60 -0.17 -24.79
C GLN A 67 1.15 0.88 -23.77
N PRO A 68 0.42 1.91 -24.20
CA PRO A 68 0.02 3.03 -23.33
C PRO A 68 -0.88 2.65 -22.14
N ASN A 69 -1.50 1.48 -22.21
CA ASN A 69 -2.49 1.00 -21.25
C ASN A 69 -2.07 -0.31 -20.55
N ASN A 70 -0.80 -0.69 -20.62
CA ASN A 70 -0.32 -1.87 -19.90
C ASN A 70 -0.31 -1.59 -18.38
N PRO A 71 -1.08 -2.31 -17.56
CA PRO A 71 -1.19 -2.01 -16.13
C PRO A 71 0.10 -2.30 -15.36
N ALA A 72 0.91 -3.28 -15.78
CA ALA A 72 2.19 -3.58 -15.16
C ALA A 72 3.21 -2.45 -15.42
N THR A 73 3.29 -1.95 -16.65
CA THR A 73 4.16 -0.81 -16.98
C THR A 73 3.78 0.43 -16.17
N LEU A 74 2.49 0.74 -16.06
CA LEU A 74 1.99 1.85 -15.25
C LEU A 74 2.34 1.69 -13.75
N HIS A 75 2.25 0.48 -13.22
CA HIS A 75 2.63 0.18 -11.84
C HIS A 75 4.12 0.43 -11.59
N TYR A 76 5.00 -0.17 -12.39
CA TYR A 76 6.46 -0.02 -12.21
C TYR A 76 6.95 1.41 -12.41
N LEU A 77 6.36 2.15 -13.37
CA LEU A 77 6.67 3.57 -13.51
C LEU A 77 6.22 4.36 -12.27
N GLY A 78 5.08 4.00 -11.68
CA GLY A 78 4.62 4.57 -10.42
C GLY A 78 5.57 4.32 -9.25
N VAL A 79 6.13 3.11 -9.13
CA VAL A 79 7.15 2.78 -8.12
C VAL A 79 8.40 3.66 -8.27
N LEU A 80 8.89 3.84 -9.50
CA LEU A 80 10.02 4.75 -9.75
C LEU A 80 9.71 6.19 -9.37
N ARG A 81 8.52 6.69 -9.72
CA ARG A 81 8.11 8.05 -9.36
C ARG A 81 7.99 8.24 -7.84
N LEU A 82 7.57 7.21 -7.11
CA LEU A 82 7.57 7.23 -5.65
C LEU A 82 9.00 7.43 -5.11
N GLN A 83 9.96 6.64 -5.60
CA GLN A 83 11.36 6.74 -5.17
C GLN A 83 12.00 8.08 -5.55
N GLN A 84 11.58 8.68 -6.67
CA GLN A 84 12.02 10.01 -7.11
C GLN A 84 11.34 11.17 -6.35
N GLY A 85 10.51 10.89 -5.33
CA GLY A 85 9.78 11.91 -4.57
C GLY A 85 8.58 12.52 -5.31
N GLN A 86 8.24 12.01 -6.49
CA GLN A 86 7.15 12.49 -7.33
C GLN A 86 5.82 11.82 -6.93
N TYR A 87 5.43 12.01 -5.67
CA TYR A 87 4.33 11.29 -5.02
C TYR A 87 3.00 11.42 -5.77
N GLN A 88 2.66 12.61 -6.27
CA GLN A 88 1.43 12.83 -7.03
C GLN A 88 1.37 12.01 -8.32
N GLN A 89 2.51 11.87 -9.00
CA GLN A 89 2.60 11.09 -10.23
C GLN A 89 2.48 9.59 -9.93
N ALA A 90 3.13 9.12 -8.86
CA ALA A 90 3.06 7.73 -8.42
C ALA A 90 1.61 7.29 -8.15
N GLU A 91 0.85 8.10 -7.39
CA GLU A 91 -0.57 7.87 -7.13
C GLU A 91 -1.39 7.81 -8.43
N THR A 92 -1.19 8.79 -9.31
CA THR A 92 -1.93 8.88 -10.59
C THR A 92 -1.67 7.66 -11.47
N LEU A 93 -0.41 7.21 -11.56
CA LEU A 93 -0.02 6.04 -12.35
C LEU A 93 -0.61 4.74 -11.79
N ALA A 94 -0.57 4.56 -10.47
CA ALA A 94 -1.17 3.41 -9.79
C ALA A 94 -2.70 3.37 -9.95
N ALA A 95 -3.37 4.52 -9.86
CA ALA A 95 -4.81 4.63 -10.11
C ALA A 95 -5.16 4.29 -11.57
N ARG A 96 -4.40 4.81 -12.54
CA ARG A 96 -4.55 4.47 -13.96
C ARG A 96 -4.32 2.98 -14.23
N SER A 97 -3.35 2.38 -13.54
CA SER A 97 -3.09 0.94 -13.58
C SER A 97 -4.33 0.19 -13.12
N ASN A 98 -4.87 0.49 -11.94
CA ASN A 98 -6.07 -0.15 -11.38
C ASN A 98 -7.29 -0.13 -12.31
N MET A 99 -7.50 0.93 -13.07
CA MET A 99 -8.59 1.01 -14.08
C MET A 99 -8.45 -0.01 -15.21
N ARG A 100 -7.22 -0.49 -15.48
CA ARG A 100 -6.87 -1.43 -16.56
C ARG A 100 -6.59 -2.84 -16.05
N VAL A 101 -6.46 -3.03 -14.73
CA VAL A 101 -6.23 -4.35 -14.15
C VAL A 101 -7.50 -5.21 -14.29
N GLY A 102 -7.39 -6.30 -15.05
CA GLY A 102 -8.45 -7.31 -15.22
C GLY A 102 -8.70 -8.14 -13.95
N ARG A 103 -8.37 -9.44 -13.97
CA ARG A 103 -8.56 -10.35 -12.82
C ARG A 103 -7.34 -10.47 -11.90
N ASN A 104 -6.25 -9.75 -12.18
CA ASN A 104 -5.03 -9.79 -11.39
C ASN A 104 -5.24 -9.07 -10.05
N VAL A 105 -5.55 -9.81 -8.99
CA VAL A 105 -5.76 -9.26 -7.64
C VAL A 105 -4.46 -8.76 -7.05
N GLU A 106 -3.38 -9.51 -7.26
CA GLU A 106 -2.04 -9.17 -6.78
C GLU A 106 -1.60 -7.78 -7.25
N LEU A 107 -1.72 -7.48 -8.54
CA LEU A 107 -1.36 -6.16 -9.07
C LEU A 107 -2.24 -5.04 -8.51
N ARG A 108 -3.53 -5.30 -8.24
CA ARG A 108 -4.40 -4.33 -7.56
C ARG A 108 -3.94 -4.04 -6.14
N ASN A 109 -3.54 -5.07 -5.39
CA ASN A 109 -3.05 -4.92 -4.03
C ASN A 109 -1.74 -4.13 -4.01
N ARG A 110 -0.80 -4.43 -4.91
CA ARG A 110 0.44 -3.66 -5.07
C ARG A 110 0.18 -2.19 -5.44
N ASN A 111 -0.77 -1.93 -6.33
CA ASN A 111 -1.17 -0.55 -6.64
C ASN A 111 -1.77 0.17 -5.45
N PHE A 112 -2.57 -0.53 -4.62
CA PHE A 112 -3.13 0.05 -3.41
C PHE A 112 -2.03 0.46 -2.42
N GLN A 113 -1.06 -0.43 -2.17
CA GLN A 113 0.11 -0.12 -1.34
C GLN A 113 0.91 1.07 -1.88
N LEU A 114 1.12 1.12 -3.20
CA LEU A 114 1.81 2.24 -3.85
C LEU A 114 1.07 3.58 -3.66
N ILE A 115 -0.26 3.59 -3.79
CA ILE A 115 -1.08 4.79 -3.55
C ILE A 115 -0.94 5.25 -2.09
N GLN A 116 -1.07 4.32 -1.14
CA GLN A 116 -0.96 4.64 0.29
C GLN A 116 0.43 5.19 0.63
N ALA A 117 1.49 4.54 0.14
CA ALA A 117 2.86 5.00 0.33
C ALA A 117 3.07 6.41 -0.26
N ALA A 118 2.55 6.67 -1.45
CA ALA A 118 2.62 8.00 -2.08
C ALA A 118 1.88 9.07 -1.24
N GLN A 119 0.70 8.75 -0.73
CA GLN A 119 -0.08 9.67 0.09
C GLN A 119 0.60 9.97 1.43
N GLN A 120 1.15 8.96 2.10
CA GLN A 120 1.89 9.13 3.34
C GLN A 120 3.17 9.95 3.14
N ALA A 121 3.94 9.64 2.10
CA ALA A 121 5.17 10.36 1.78
C ALA A 121 4.88 11.81 1.35
N LYS A 122 3.76 12.05 0.65
CA LYS A 122 3.29 13.40 0.36
C LYS A 122 2.92 14.14 1.65
N ALA A 123 2.10 13.55 2.51
CA ALA A 123 1.67 14.15 3.76
C ALA A 123 2.87 14.51 4.66
N SER A 124 3.85 13.61 4.80
CA SER A 124 5.08 13.88 5.56
C SER A 124 5.94 14.98 4.93
N SER A 125 5.96 15.10 3.59
CA SER A 125 6.65 16.19 2.90
C SER A 125 5.95 17.55 3.00
N THR A 126 4.61 17.57 3.14
CA THR A 126 3.80 18.79 3.22
C THR A 126 3.46 19.24 4.64
N SER A 127 3.67 18.40 5.67
CA SER A 127 3.43 18.82 7.05
C SER A 127 4.39 19.94 7.43
N PRO A 128 3.90 21.18 7.65
CA PRO A 128 4.75 22.33 7.97
C PRO A 128 5.61 22.08 9.19
N ASN A 129 5.06 21.33 10.14
CA ASN A 129 5.63 21.03 11.43
C ASN A 129 6.38 19.70 11.51
N ALA A 130 6.48 18.86 10.47
CA ALA A 130 7.10 17.54 10.65
C ALA A 130 8.55 17.62 11.18
N LYS A 131 9.30 18.66 10.80
CA LYS A 131 10.63 18.94 11.35
C LYS A 131 10.56 19.58 12.75
N GLU A 132 9.61 20.47 12.99
CA GLU A 132 9.42 21.13 14.29
C GLU A 132 8.91 20.17 15.36
N ASP A 133 8.01 19.25 15.01
CA ASP A 133 7.51 18.19 15.87
C ASP A 133 8.63 17.18 16.19
N LEU A 134 9.48 16.82 15.21
CA LEU A 134 10.67 16.00 15.45
C LEU A 134 11.67 16.70 16.38
N VAL A 135 11.90 18.01 16.19
CA VAL A 135 12.79 18.80 17.05
C VAL A 135 12.20 18.99 18.46
N ALA A 136 10.88 19.18 18.58
CA ALA A 136 10.20 19.29 19.86
C ALA A 136 10.25 17.97 20.65
N VAL A 137 10.06 16.83 19.97
CA VAL A 137 10.21 15.50 20.56
C VAL A 137 11.65 15.26 21.01
N GLN A 138 12.64 15.58 20.17
CA GLN A 138 14.06 15.49 20.50
C GLN A 138 14.40 16.31 21.75
N LYS A 139 13.94 17.57 21.81
CA LYS A 139 14.18 18.48 22.93
C LYS A 139 13.51 17.99 24.22
N GLY A 140 12.29 17.47 24.13
CA GLY A 140 11.58 16.89 25.27
C GLY A 140 12.33 15.68 25.86
N LEU A 141 12.87 14.82 25.00
CA LEU A 141 13.68 13.68 25.44
C LEU A 141 15.00 14.11 26.12
N GLU A 142 15.64 15.17 25.63
CA GLU A 142 16.86 15.72 26.22
C GLU A 142 16.61 16.38 27.58
N GLU A 143 15.51 17.14 27.72
CA GLU A 143 15.10 17.75 28.99
C GLU A 143 14.73 16.69 30.04
N ASP A 144 14.03 15.62 29.65
CA ASP A 144 13.71 14.51 30.54
C ASP A 144 14.94 13.71 30.96
N ALA A 145 15.89 13.49 30.04
CA ALA A 145 17.17 12.86 30.36
C ALA A 145 17.99 13.70 31.36
N GLN A 146 17.95 15.03 31.23
CA GLN A 146 18.64 15.94 32.14
C GLN A 146 18.04 15.88 33.56
N LYS A 147 16.71 15.95 33.68
CA LYS A 147 16.03 15.82 34.98
C LYS A 147 16.32 14.50 35.68
N ARG A 148 16.39 13.40 34.93
CA ARG A 148 16.74 12.08 35.49
C ARG A 148 18.17 12.07 36.03
N ARG A 149 19.13 12.62 35.29
CA ARG A 149 20.52 12.73 35.75
C ARG A 149 20.66 13.60 36.99
N GLU A 150 19.92 14.72 37.04
CA GLU A 150 19.90 15.60 38.21
C GLU A 150 19.27 14.90 39.43
N ALA A 151 18.18 14.16 39.23
CA ALA A 151 17.56 13.36 40.28
C ALA A 151 18.49 12.22 40.78
N GLU A 152 19.22 11.57 39.88
CA GLU A 152 20.21 10.55 40.22
C GLU A 152 21.39 11.13 41.00
N MET A 153 21.91 12.30 40.59
CA MET A 153 22.98 13.01 41.30
C MET A 153 22.53 13.49 42.69
N ALA A 154 21.31 14.02 42.80
CA ALA A 154 20.73 14.45 44.08
C ALA A 154 20.50 13.25 45.03
N ALA A 155 20.04 12.11 44.49
CA ALA A 155 19.90 10.87 45.28
C ALA A 155 21.27 10.33 45.74
N ALA A 156 22.30 10.40 44.89
CA ALA A 156 23.66 10.01 45.27
C ALA A 156 24.27 10.92 46.34
N GLU A 157 23.98 12.23 46.31
CA GLU A 157 24.44 13.19 47.31
C GLU A 157 23.75 12.97 48.68
N GLN A 158 22.45 12.65 48.68
CA GLN A 158 21.71 12.29 49.89
C GLN A 158 22.21 10.99 50.53
N LEU A 159 22.61 10.00 49.73
CA LEU A 159 23.24 8.77 50.23
C LEU A 159 24.61 9.02 50.86
N ASN A 160 25.37 10.01 50.37
CA ASN A 160 26.66 10.38 50.95
C ASN A 160 26.50 11.18 52.27
N ALA A 161 25.45 12.00 52.39
CA ALA A 161 25.10 12.70 53.63
C ALA A 161 24.53 11.76 54.73
N GLY A 162 23.88 10.66 54.33
CA GLY A 162 23.33 9.65 55.24
C GLY A 162 24.38 8.79 55.96
N ASN A 163 25.62 8.73 55.46
CA ASN A 163 26.70 7.93 56.05
C ASN A 163 27.39 8.59 57.26
N PHE A 164 26.95 9.78 57.70
CA PHE A 164 27.51 10.46 58.89
C PHE A 164 26.59 10.43 60.13
N ALA A 165 25.40 9.85 60.05
CA ALA A 165 24.39 9.89 61.12
C ALA A 165 23.85 8.51 61.52
N SER A 166 24.72 7.51 61.69
CA SER A 166 24.34 6.30 62.41
C SER A 166 25.41 5.92 63.43
N ALA A 167 25.44 6.67 64.52
CA ALA A 167 25.93 6.19 65.79
C ALA A 167 24.88 6.51 66.86
N LYS A 168 24.35 5.42 67.45
CA LYS A 168 23.73 5.34 68.79
C LYS A 168 22.25 5.73 68.90
N ALA A 169 21.40 4.72 69.08
CA ALA A 169 20.53 4.62 70.26
C ALA A 169 19.84 3.25 70.34
N GLU A 170 19.84 2.71 71.56
CA GLU A 170 19.25 1.46 72.02
C GLU A 170 17.71 1.45 72.02
N ARG A 171 17.20 0.21 72.07
CA ARG A 171 15.93 -0.32 72.62
C ARG A 171 14.91 0.66 73.24
N VAL A 172 13.62 0.32 73.10
CA VAL A 172 12.76 -0.29 74.15
C VAL A 172 11.37 -0.64 73.59
N SER A 173 10.84 -1.76 74.06
CA SER A 173 9.53 -2.37 73.82
C SER A 173 8.34 -1.48 74.19
N ASP A 174 7.23 -1.58 73.45
CA ASP A 174 5.96 -2.05 74.05
C ASP A 174 4.95 -2.53 73.00
N SER A 175 4.14 -3.52 73.40
CA SER A 175 2.96 -4.06 72.72
C SER A 175 1.73 -3.67 73.56
N PRO A 176 0.48 -3.55 73.04
CA PRO A 176 -0.28 -4.76 72.66
C PRO A 176 -1.39 -4.62 71.58
N THR A 177 -1.54 -5.73 70.84
CA THR A 177 -2.77 -6.53 70.63
C THR A 177 -4.02 -5.99 69.90
N ALA A 178 -4.22 -6.62 68.74
CA ALA A 178 -5.44 -7.22 68.17
C ALA A 178 -6.46 -6.39 67.38
N GLY A 179 -6.62 -6.85 66.13
CA GLY A 179 -7.81 -6.67 65.30
C GLY A 179 -7.57 -7.21 63.89
N ARG A 180 -7.68 -8.53 63.70
CA ARG A 180 -7.88 -9.18 62.38
C ARG A 180 -9.34 -9.64 62.33
N PRO A 181 -10.00 -9.72 61.16
CA PRO A 181 -9.57 -10.64 60.10
C PRO A 181 -9.62 -10.10 58.65
N ARG A 182 -8.74 -10.68 57.82
CA ARG A 182 -8.77 -10.76 56.34
C ARG A 182 -9.94 -11.69 55.91
N PRO A 183 -10.37 -11.84 54.63
CA PRO A 183 -9.45 -12.28 53.56
C PRO A 183 -9.80 -11.79 52.12
N GLU A 184 -8.90 -12.15 51.19
CA GLU A 184 -9.10 -12.29 49.72
C GLU A 184 -9.24 -10.97 48.92
N GLY A 185 -8.55 -10.75 47.81
CA GLY A 185 -7.81 -11.65 46.93
C GLY A 185 -6.95 -10.87 45.93
N GLU A 186 -6.13 -11.65 45.25
CA GLU A 186 -5.52 -11.48 43.94
C GLU A 186 -4.59 -10.29 43.62
N LEU A 187 -3.39 -10.72 43.21
CA LEU A 187 -2.26 -10.02 42.62
C LEU A 187 -2.64 -9.26 41.34
N PRO A 188 -2.05 -8.09 41.02
CA PRO A 188 -1.94 -7.67 39.64
C PRO A 188 -0.83 -8.49 38.99
N VAL A 189 -1.23 -9.50 38.23
CA VAL A 189 -0.36 -10.24 37.33
C VAL A 189 0.18 -9.29 36.27
N ALA A 190 1.50 -9.39 36.10
CA ALA A 190 2.28 -8.74 35.08
C ALA A 190 1.77 -9.05 33.66
N SER A 191 2.00 -8.08 32.76
CA SER A 191 2.38 -8.32 31.37
C SER A 191 1.56 -9.37 30.61
N VAL A 192 0.40 -8.97 30.09
CA VAL A 192 -0.12 -9.61 28.88
C VAL A 192 0.35 -8.75 27.72
N GLU A 193 1.38 -9.23 27.02
CA GLU A 193 1.62 -8.83 25.64
C GLU A 193 0.31 -9.06 24.87
N PRO A 194 -0.19 -8.09 24.09
CA PRO A 194 -1.26 -8.39 23.17
C PRO A 194 -0.68 -9.31 22.09
N GLU A 195 -0.95 -10.60 22.23
CA GLU A 195 -1.08 -11.55 21.11
C GLU A 195 -1.73 -10.80 19.93
N PRO A 196 -1.27 -10.99 18.68
CA PRO A 196 -1.78 -10.25 17.54
C PRO A 196 -3.25 -10.61 17.36
N ALA A 197 -4.12 -9.80 17.95
CA ALA A 197 -5.54 -9.80 17.69
C ALA A 197 -5.66 -9.51 16.20
N TYR A 198 -6.04 -10.52 15.44
CA TYR A 198 -6.65 -10.36 14.13
C TYR A 198 -7.77 -9.34 14.32
N ASP A 199 -7.47 -8.08 13.96
CA ASP A 199 -8.29 -6.91 14.26
C ASP A 199 -9.76 -7.23 14.02
N GLU A 200 -10.54 -7.19 15.09
CA GLU A 200 -11.99 -7.33 14.99
C GLU A 200 -12.49 -6.15 14.16
N VAL A 201 -12.89 -6.45 12.93
CA VAL A 201 -13.23 -5.45 11.92
C VAL A 201 -14.40 -4.61 12.39
N GLU A 202 -14.11 -3.42 12.91
CA GLU A 202 -15.14 -2.52 13.42
C GLU A 202 -15.84 -1.80 12.26
N ILE A 203 -17.10 -2.17 12.02
CA ILE A 203 -17.95 -1.57 10.97
C ILE A 203 -18.91 -0.56 11.62
N PRO A 204 -18.80 0.74 11.31
CA PRO A 204 -19.72 1.75 11.85
C PRO A 204 -21.18 1.40 11.54
N ARG A 205 -22.09 1.63 12.51
CA ARG A 205 -23.51 1.22 12.41
C ARG A 205 -24.24 1.66 11.13
N GLY A 206 -23.93 2.85 10.59
CA GLY A 206 -24.50 3.35 9.34
C GLY A 206 -23.99 2.69 8.06
N HIS A 207 -23.02 1.79 8.16
CA HIS A 207 -22.35 1.15 7.02
C HIS A 207 -22.68 -0.34 6.88
N TRP A 208 -23.55 -0.86 7.74
CA TRP A 208 -24.07 -2.21 7.64
C TRP A 208 -24.99 -2.34 6.42
N PRO A 209 -24.93 -3.47 5.69
CA PRO A 209 -25.90 -3.76 4.64
C PRO A 209 -27.32 -3.87 5.21
N PRO A 210 -28.36 -3.56 4.42
CA PRO A 210 -29.75 -3.78 4.84
C PRO A 210 -30.08 -5.28 4.91
N PRO A 211 -31.15 -5.66 5.64
CA PRO A 211 -31.56 -7.05 5.81
C PRO A 211 -31.63 -7.85 4.51
N GLY A 212 -30.97 -9.01 4.49
CA GLY A 212 -30.96 -9.92 3.33
C GLY A 212 -30.03 -9.48 2.18
N LYS A 213 -29.24 -8.42 2.37
CA LYS A 213 -28.12 -8.06 1.49
C LYS A 213 -26.80 -8.36 2.20
N CYS A 214 -25.77 -8.52 1.39
CA CYS A 214 -24.40 -8.60 1.88
C CYS A 214 -23.58 -7.45 1.34
N ARG A 215 -22.51 -7.11 2.05
CA ARG A 215 -21.54 -6.10 1.62
C ARG A 215 -20.13 -6.69 1.77
N ILE A 216 -19.26 -6.44 0.81
CA ILE A 216 -17.83 -6.73 0.97
C ILE A 216 -17.21 -5.51 1.66
N TRP A 217 -16.54 -5.73 2.78
CA TRP A 217 -15.89 -4.70 3.59
C TRP A 217 -14.38 -4.81 3.48
N PHE A 218 -13.71 -3.70 3.22
CA PHE A 218 -12.25 -3.61 3.18
C PHE A 218 -11.77 -2.79 4.37
N PRO A 219 -11.02 -3.34 5.34
CA PRO A 219 -10.57 -2.60 6.52
C PRO A 219 -9.73 -1.36 6.12
N ASP A 220 -8.95 -1.45 5.05
CA ASP A 220 -8.07 -0.37 4.59
C ASP A 220 -8.79 0.75 3.81
N ARG A 221 -10.13 0.70 3.68
CA ARG A 221 -10.89 1.72 2.95
C ARG A 221 -11.73 2.58 3.89
N PRO A 222 -11.75 3.92 3.69
CA PRO A 222 -12.67 4.79 4.40
C PRO A 222 -14.14 4.33 4.22
N PRO A 223 -14.99 4.42 5.26
CA PRO A 223 -16.37 3.91 5.22
C PRO A 223 -17.19 4.38 3.99
N GLY A 224 -17.04 5.65 3.58
CA GLY A 224 -17.73 6.22 2.41
C GLY A 224 -17.27 5.68 1.04
N HIS A 225 -16.09 5.04 0.97
CA HIS A 225 -15.50 4.49 -0.26
C HIS A 225 -15.70 2.98 -0.40
N GLN A 226 -16.53 2.41 0.48
CA GLN A 226 -16.85 0.99 0.50
C GLN A 226 -17.88 0.65 -0.58
N PRO A 227 -17.77 -0.50 -1.26
CA PRO A 227 -18.69 -0.89 -2.31
C PRO A 227 -20.14 -0.99 -1.80
N LYS A 228 -21.11 -0.77 -2.69
CA LYS A 228 -22.53 -0.86 -2.34
C LYS A 228 -22.93 -2.29 -1.95
N PRO A 229 -23.89 -2.48 -1.02
CA PRO A 229 -24.47 -3.78 -0.74
C PRO A 229 -25.07 -4.47 -1.98
N GLY A 230 -25.05 -5.80 -2.00
CA GLY A 230 -25.51 -6.62 -3.11
C GLY A 230 -26.13 -7.94 -2.67
N LYS A 231 -26.44 -8.80 -3.65
CA LYS A 231 -27.00 -10.15 -3.38
C LYS A 231 -25.93 -11.03 -2.75
N CYS A 232 -26.18 -11.58 -1.56
CA CYS A 232 -25.26 -12.48 -0.84
C CYS A 232 -24.76 -13.64 -1.72
N LYS A 233 -25.65 -14.26 -2.49
CA LYS A 233 -25.28 -15.36 -3.40
C LYS A 233 -24.21 -14.97 -4.43
N LYS A 234 -24.18 -13.72 -4.88
CA LYS A 234 -23.18 -13.22 -5.83
C LYS A 234 -21.88 -12.80 -5.14
N LEU A 235 -21.98 -12.22 -3.94
CA LEU A 235 -20.83 -11.66 -3.23
C LEU A 235 -19.99 -12.73 -2.52
N ARG A 236 -20.58 -13.82 -2.03
CA ARG A 236 -19.85 -14.90 -1.35
C ARG A 236 -18.70 -15.52 -2.15
N TYR A 237 -18.80 -15.52 -3.48
CA TYR A 237 -17.78 -16.09 -4.38
C TYR A 237 -16.81 -15.03 -4.92
N ARG A 238 -16.90 -13.79 -4.43
CA ARG A 238 -16.15 -12.63 -4.96
C ARG A 238 -15.45 -11.84 -3.85
N VAL A 239 -15.34 -12.39 -2.66
CA VAL A 239 -14.64 -11.78 -1.52
C VAL A 239 -13.14 -11.91 -1.78
N PRO A 240 -12.40 -10.80 -1.99
CA PRO A 240 -10.94 -10.85 -2.13
C PRO A 240 -10.28 -11.15 -0.78
N SER A 241 -9.05 -11.67 -0.81
CA SER A 241 -8.24 -11.83 0.41
C SER A 241 -8.07 -10.49 1.13
N GLY A 242 -8.16 -10.51 2.46
CA GLY A 242 -8.12 -9.30 3.30
C GLY A 242 -9.43 -8.49 3.33
N ALA A 243 -10.49 -8.97 2.67
CA ALA A 243 -11.82 -8.38 2.75
C ALA A 243 -12.81 -9.32 3.45
N TYR A 244 -13.86 -8.74 4.01
CA TYR A 244 -14.85 -9.46 4.82
C TYR A 244 -16.22 -9.42 4.15
N LEU A 245 -16.96 -10.53 4.23
CA LEU A 245 -18.35 -10.56 3.80
C LEU A 245 -19.26 -10.29 4.98
N VAL A 246 -19.87 -9.12 4.98
CA VAL A 246 -20.76 -8.65 6.02
C VAL A 246 -22.20 -8.96 5.62
N HIS A 247 -22.95 -9.53 6.54
CA HIS A 247 -24.36 -9.86 6.36
C HIS A 247 -25.22 -8.82 7.07
N GLY A 248 -26.34 -8.48 6.46
CA GLY A 248 -27.34 -7.54 6.99
C GLY A 248 -28.61 -8.23 7.37
#